data_AF-A0ABD0KK60-F1
#
_entry.id   AF-A0ABD0KK60-F1
#
_cell.length_a   1.000
_cell.length_b   1.000
_cell.length_c   1.000
_cell.angle_alpha   90.00
_cell.angle_beta   90.00
_cell.angle_gamma   90.00
#
_symmetry.space_group_name_H-M   'P 1'
#
loop_
_entity.id
_entity.type
_entity.pdbx_description
1 polymer ?
#
loop_
_entity_poly.entity_id
_entity_poly.type
_entity_poly.pdbx_seq_one_letter_code
_entity_poly.pdbx_strand_id
1 'polypeptide(L)'
;QPRRPAVMKVVLILIAILPWTDAFGDDDSCNRIGRKCLTQAHCNPETGQCECPNGTYGDGSFECVANDEYLCRIDSDPKVRTWDGASGDASLPCWYRVMAVTMILEPEYSWLVVNLFARNRMRSDGLFYVSEIRMVMSKYSISGATDDPVLESQTRFSLTVDAIWAAGGGNPWSYPPMVSWKGVVLLFTWNPQDNFAVITMANYGCRIKFRAFDPEALPQVMKPGISVMVPPNVVWFTWSDHEPDWLGLCLVPGLGEDVLRIRALDMGVPHRSILVMYYALRQPGLEVVERERSCNVVRQVLGQCKYKPILAINVCGAILNKHSIASCLL
;
A
#
# COMPACT_ATOMS: atom_id res chain seq x y z
N GLN A 1 -18.61 74.47 36.25
CA GLN A 1 -17.95 73.65 35.20
C GLN A 1 -18.90 72.56 34.73
N PRO A 2 -19.49 72.65 33.54
CA PRO A 2 -20.30 71.57 32.97
C PRO A 2 -19.42 70.60 32.17
N ARG A 3 -19.66 69.29 32.37
CA ARG A 3 -18.98 68.20 31.66
C ARG A 3 -19.45 68.16 30.19
N ARG A 4 -18.50 68.21 29.26
CA ARG A 4 -18.74 67.95 27.82
C ARG A 4 -18.92 66.44 27.59
N PRO A 5 -19.85 66.00 26.73
CA PRO A 5 -19.95 64.60 26.33
C PRO A 5 -18.88 64.26 25.27
N ALA A 6 -18.34 63.05 25.37
CA ALA A 6 -17.40 62.49 24.40
C ALA A 6 -18.11 62.14 23.09
N VAL A 7 -17.58 62.66 21.99
CA VAL A 7 -17.99 62.31 20.62
C VAL A 7 -17.36 60.97 20.26
N MET A 8 -18.17 59.92 20.18
CA MET A 8 -17.79 58.60 19.70
C MET A 8 -17.64 58.65 18.16
N LYS A 9 -16.40 58.58 17.67
CA LYS A 9 -16.12 58.47 16.23
C LYS A 9 -16.42 57.04 15.78
N VAL A 10 -17.54 56.86 15.07
CA VAL A 10 -17.84 55.63 14.34
C VAL A 10 -16.99 55.63 13.06
N VAL A 11 -16.02 54.73 12.98
CA VAL A 11 -15.27 54.46 11.75
C VAL A 11 -16.08 53.46 10.94
N LEU A 12 -16.77 53.94 9.90
CA LEU A 12 -17.35 53.08 8.86
C LEU A 12 -16.21 52.52 8.01
N ILE A 13 -15.94 51.22 8.14
CA ILE A 13 -15.12 50.48 7.18
C ILE A 13 -16.03 50.12 6.00
N LEU A 14 -15.88 50.87 4.91
CA LEU A 14 -16.44 50.52 3.60
C LEU A 14 -15.72 49.27 3.08
N ILE A 15 -16.39 48.12 3.17
CA ILE A 15 -15.97 46.89 2.49
C ILE A 15 -16.26 47.10 1.01
N ALA A 16 -15.21 47.39 0.23
CA ALA A 16 -15.28 47.36 -1.22
C ALA A 16 -15.52 45.90 -1.66
N ILE A 17 -16.72 45.64 -2.18
CA ILE A 17 -17.03 44.40 -2.90
C ILE A 17 -16.28 44.49 -4.24
N LEU A 18 -15.05 43.98 -4.28
CA LEU A 18 -14.37 43.70 -5.54
C LEU A 18 -14.94 42.40 -6.12
N PRO A 19 -15.28 42.35 -7.41
CA PRO A 19 -15.69 41.12 -8.05
C PRO A 19 -14.53 40.13 -7.99
N TRP A 20 -14.79 38.96 -7.41
CA TRP A 20 -13.91 37.80 -7.48
C TRP A 20 -13.82 37.37 -8.95
N THR A 21 -12.85 37.92 -9.66
CA THR A 21 -12.27 37.23 -10.80
C THR A 21 -11.31 36.21 -10.19
N ASP A 22 -11.77 34.97 -10.03
CA ASP A 22 -10.91 33.85 -9.68
C ASP A 22 -9.85 33.74 -10.77
N ALA A 23 -8.68 34.27 -10.45
CA ALA A 23 -7.45 34.03 -11.18
C ALA A 23 -7.14 32.54 -11.01
N PHE A 24 -7.44 31.74 -12.04
CA PHE A 24 -6.79 30.46 -12.27
C PHE A 24 -5.30 30.72 -12.53
N GLY A 25 -4.55 30.99 -11.47
CA GLY A 25 -3.10 31.06 -11.50
C GLY A 25 -2.53 29.67 -11.26
N ASP A 26 -1.83 29.09 -12.25
CA ASP A 26 -0.84 28.01 -12.13
C ASP A 26 -1.11 26.87 -11.12
N ASP A 27 -2.36 26.45 -10.96
CA ASP A 27 -2.71 25.34 -10.07
C ASP A 27 -2.56 24.01 -10.82
N ASP A 28 -1.43 23.33 -10.63
CA ASP A 28 -1.18 21.90 -10.97
C ASP A 28 -2.20 20.92 -10.35
N SER A 29 -3.23 21.41 -9.67
CA SER A 29 -4.22 20.62 -8.95
C SER A 29 -5.40 20.25 -9.84
N CYS A 30 -5.80 18.98 -9.77
CA CYS A 30 -6.90 18.44 -10.57
C CYS A 30 -8.27 18.62 -9.91
N ASN A 31 -8.32 18.85 -8.60
CA ASN A 31 -9.59 18.98 -7.89
C ASN A 31 -9.51 19.92 -6.69
N ARG A 32 -10.68 20.17 -6.08
CA ARG A 32 -10.86 21.08 -4.94
C ARG A 32 -10.05 20.73 -3.69
N ILE A 33 -9.53 19.51 -3.58
CA ILE A 33 -8.66 19.10 -2.47
C ILE A 33 -7.17 19.23 -2.83
N GLY A 34 -6.84 19.85 -3.97
CA GLY A 34 -5.46 20.06 -4.39
C GLY A 34 -4.80 18.84 -5.03
N ARG A 35 -5.54 17.77 -5.38
CA ARG A 35 -4.94 16.49 -5.79
C ARG A 35 -4.18 16.64 -7.11
N LYS A 36 -2.91 16.19 -7.14
CA LYS A 36 -2.12 16.14 -8.37
C LYS A 36 -2.29 14.82 -9.10
N CYS A 37 -2.34 14.88 -10.43
CA CYS A 37 -2.25 13.69 -11.28
C CYS A 37 -0.80 13.26 -11.45
N LEU A 38 -0.59 12.00 -11.83
CA LEU A 38 0.71 11.56 -12.32
C LEU A 38 1.12 12.36 -13.54
N THR A 39 2.43 12.51 -13.74
CA THR A 39 3.02 13.21 -14.89
C THR A 39 2.54 12.65 -16.24
N GLN A 40 2.25 11.34 -16.30
CA GLN A 40 1.74 10.66 -17.50
C GLN A 40 0.20 10.68 -17.63
N ALA A 41 -0.51 11.12 -16.59
CA ALA A 41 -1.97 11.20 -16.57
C ALA A 41 -2.41 12.65 -16.84
N HIS A 42 -3.69 12.82 -17.16
CA HIS A 42 -4.27 14.14 -17.37
C HIS A 42 -5.47 14.35 -16.45
N CYS A 43 -5.76 15.59 -16.10
CA CYS A 43 -6.96 15.91 -15.32
C CYS A 43 -8.15 16.11 -16.25
N ASN A 44 -9.25 15.40 -16.01
CA ASN A 44 -10.52 15.68 -16.67
C ASN A 44 -11.18 16.89 -15.99
N PRO A 45 -11.35 18.03 -16.70
CA PRO A 45 -11.85 19.27 -16.11
C PRO A 45 -13.35 19.20 -15.73
N GLU A 46 -14.12 18.28 -16.32
CA GLU A 46 -15.54 18.12 -16.02
C GLU A 46 -15.76 17.31 -14.73
N THR A 47 -14.93 16.29 -14.50
CA THR A 47 -15.08 15.37 -13.36
C THR A 47 -14.14 15.70 -12.20
N GLY A 48 -13.06 16.46 -12.46
CA GLY A 48 -11.98 16.70 -11.49
C GLY A 48 -11.24 15.41 -11.11
N GLN A 49 -11.14 14.46 -12.03
CA GLN A 49 -10.47 13.18 -11.83
C GLN A 49 -9.26 13.04 -12.74
N CYS A 50 -8.24 12.34 -12.23
CA CYS A 50 -7.08 12.00 -13.04
C CYS A 50 -7.38 10.78 -13.91
N GLU A 51 -7.07 10.89 -15.19
CA GLU A 51 -7.32 9.87 -16.19
C GLU A 51 -6.01 9.39 -16.81
N CYS A 52 -5.88 8.06 -16.88
CA CYS A 52 -4.74 7.43 -17.53
C CYS A 52 -4.80 7.61 -19.04
N PRO A 53 -3.64 7.66 -19.73
CA PRO A 53 -3.60 7.79 -21.18
C PRO A 53 -4.16 6.53 -21.87
N ASN A 54 -4.56 6.69 -23.14
CA ASN A 54 -5.08 5.59 -23.96
C ASN A 54 -4.11 4.39 -23.98
N GLY A 55 -4.67 3.18 -23.86
CA GLY A 55 -3.90 1.93 -23.82
C GLY A 55 -3.40 1.55 -22.41
N THR A 56 -3.70 2.36 -21.39
CA THR A 56 -3.38 2.08 -20.00
C THR A 56 -4.62 2.17 -19.11
N TYR A 57 -4.58 1.53 -17.94
CA TYR A 57 -5.63 1.61 -16.93
C TYR A 57 -5.04 1.90 -15.54
N GLY A 58 -5.87 2.43 -14.65
CA GLY A 58 -5.46 2.88 -13.32
C GLY A 58 -6.39 3.95 -12.77
N ASP A 59 -5.92 4.78 -11.83
CA ASP A 59 -6.68 5.94 -11.35
C ASP A 59 -6.07 7.31 -11.69
N GLY A 60 -4.98 7.32 -12.47
CA GLY A 60 -4.28 8.53 -12.92
C GLY A 60 -3.61 9.36 -11.82
N SER A 61 -3.98 9.18 -10.55
CA SER A 61 -3.44 9.90 -9.38
C SER A 61 -2.34 9.13 -8.64
N PHE A 62 -2.31 7.82 -8.85
CA PHE A 62 -1.40 6.90 -8.19
C PHE A 62 -0.67 5.99 -9.17
N GLU A 63 -1.37 5.37 -10.13
CA GLU A 63 -0.74 4.48 -11.09
C GLU A 63 -1.50 4.46 -12.43
N CYS A 64 -0.76 4.27 -13.53
CA CYS A 64 -1.28 3.84 -14.83
C CYS A 64 -0.36 2.74 -15.38
N VAL A 65 -0.93 1.58 -15.72
CA VAL A 65 -0.23 0.40 -16.26
C VAL A 65 -0.81 -0.02 -17.60
N ALA A 66 -0.08 -0.81 -18.38
CA ALA A 66 -0.61 -1.33 -19.65
C ALA A 66 -1.78 -2.30 -19.40
N ASN A 67 -2.72 -2.37 -20.35
CA ASN A 67 -3.95 -3.16 -20.21
C ASN A 67 -3.75 -4.68 -20.06
N ASP A 68 -2.57 -5.18 -20.39
CA ASP A 68 -2.16 -6.59 -20.28
C ASP A 68 -1.39 -6.90 -18.99
N GLU A 69 -1.09 -5.88 -18.16
CA GLU A 69 -0.40 -6.04 -16.88
C GLU A 69 -1.39 -6.20 -15.73
N TYR A 70 -1.02 -6.97 -14.70
CA TYR A 70 -1.78 -7.05 -13.46
C TYR A 70 -1.33 -5.96 -12.49
N LEU A 71 -2.28 -5.14 -12.02
CA LEU A 71 -2.04 -4.09 -11.03
C LEU A 71 -2.71 -4.39 -9.68
N CYS A 72 -1.91 -4.45 -8.63
CA CYS A 72 -2.36 -4.39 -7.25
C CYS A 72 -1.86 -3.08 -6.62
N ARG A 73 -2.67 -2.45 -5.79
CA ARG A 73 -2.29 -1.22 -5.08
C ARG A 73 -2.83 -1.17 -3.67
N ILE A 74 -2.09 -0.49 -2.82
CA ILE A 74 -2.47 -0.15 -1.45
C ILE A 74 -2.22 1.34 -1.33
N ASP A 75 -3.26 2.17 -1.44
CA ASP A 75 -3.13 3.63 -1.53
C ASP A 75 -4.01 4.35 -0.50
N SER A 76 -3.64 5.59 -0.16
CA SER A 76 -4.37 6.42 0.80
C SER A 76 -4.44 5.77 2.20
N ASP A 77 -5.52 5.97 2.96
CA ASP A 77 -5.79 5.27 4.23
C ASP A 77 -6.32 3.86 3.96
N PRO A 78 -5.50 2.82 4.15
CA PRO A 78 -4.95 2.12 3.01
C PRO A 78 -6.03 1.30 2.33
N LYS A 79 -6.47 1.80 1.18
CA LYS A 79 -7.38 1.12 0.27
C LYS A 79 -6.59 0.16 -0.57
N VAL A 80 -6.91 -1.11 -0.43
CA VAL A 80 -6.38 -2.20 -1.24
C VAL A 80 -7.24 -2.35 -2.48
N ARG A 81 -6.58 -2.49 -3.63
CA ARG A 81 -7.17 -3.05 -4.85
C ARG A 81 -6.24 -4.14 -5.35
N THR A 82 -6.78 -5.33 -5.52
CA THR A 82 -6.03 -6.56 -5.84
C THR A 82 -5.96 -6.79 -7.35
N TRP A 83 -5.16 -7.77 -7.79
CA TRP A 83 -4.97 -8.05 -9.22
C TRP A 83 -6.25 -8.51 -9.93
N ASP A 84 -7.16 -9.19 -9.22
CA ASP A 84 -8.49 -9.58 -9.70
C ASP A 84 -9.53 -8.44 -9.57
N GLY A 85 -9.11 -7.26 -9.12
CA GLY A 85 -9.96 -6.07 -8.99
C GLY A 85 -10.80 -6.01 -7.72
N ALA A 86 -10.68 -6.96 -6.79
CA ALA A 86 -11.32 -6.85 -5.48
C ALA A 86 -10.77 -5.64 -4.71
N SER A 87 -11.62 -5.06 -3.85
CA SER A 87 -11.26 -3.91 -3.03
C SER A 87 -11.55 -4.13 -1.56
N GLY A 88 -10.78 -3.44 -0.72
CA GLY A 88 -10.97 -3.43 0.72
C GLY A 88 -10.03 -2.46 1.41
N ASP A 89 -10.07 -2.43 2.74
CA ASP A 89 -9.22 -1.58 3.56
C ASP A 89 -8.24 -2.46 4.35
N ALA A 90 -6.98 -2.03 4.43
CA ALA A 90 -5.92 -2.71 5.16
C ALA A 90 -5.37 -1.81 6.28
N SER A 91 -6.24 -1.12 7.03
CA SER A 91 -5.89 -0.21 8.13
C SER A 91 -5.39 -0.96 9.36
N LEU A 92 -4.33 -1.74 9.19
CA LEU A 92 -3.72 -2.56 10.22
C LEU A 92 -2.38 -1.93 10.65
N PRO A 93 -2.12 -1.73 11.96
CA PRO A 93 -0.85 -1.21 12.46
C PRO A 93 0.26 -2.28 12.47
N CYS A 94 0.19 -3.28 11.59
CA CYS A 94 1.07 -4.44 11.59
C CYS A 94 1.87 -4.58 10.30
N TRP A 95 2.91 -5.40 10.33
CA TRP A 95 3.47 -5.97 9.12
C TRP A 95 2.46 -6.93 8.49
N TYR A 96 2.21 -6.76 7.20
CA TYR A 96 1.42 -7.66 6.39
C TYR A 96 2.14 -7.90 5.05
N ARG A 97 1.91 -9.07 4.48
CA ARG A 97 2.42 -9.46 3.17
C ARG A 97 1.51 -8.88 2.10
N VAL A 98 2.06 -7.99 1.30
CA VAL A 98 1.42 -7.41 0.13
C VAL A 98 1.38 -8.42 -1.00
N MET A 99 2.50 -9.07 -1.31
CA MET A 99 2.63 -10.01 -2.42
C MET A 99 3.49 -11.21 -2.01
N ALA A 100 3.16 -12.37 -2.55
CA ALA A 100 4.06 -13.50 -2.72
C ALA A 100 4.00 -13.96 -4.17
N VAL A 101 5.12 -13.92 -4.89
CA VAL A 101 5.25 -14.49 -6.23
C VAL A 101 6.38 -15.49 -6.24
N THR A 102 6.16 -16.61 -6.94
CA THR A 102 7.19 -17.61 -7.19
C THR A 102 7.49 -17.59 -8.68
N MET A 103 8.77 -17.51 -9.03
CA MET A 103 9.25 -17.54 -10.41
C MET A 103 10.21 -18.70 -10.57
N ILE A 104 10.25 -19.27 -11.77
CA ILE A 104 11.22 -20.32 -12.12
C ILE A 104 12.47 -19.64 -12.69
N LEU A 105 13.63 -19.97 -12.13
CA LEU A 105 14.94 -19.56 -12.63
C LEU A 105 15.44 -20.63 -13.61
N GLU A 106 15.43 -20.30 -14.90
CA GLU A 106 16.06 -21.13 -15.93
C GLU A 106 17.54 -20.75 -16.13
N PRO A 107 18.43 -21.71 -16.47
CA PRO A 107 18.20 -23.14 -16.68
C PRO A 107 18.34 -24.02 -15.41
N GLU A 108 18.59 -23.41 -14.25
CA GLU A 108 18.98 -24.11 -13.01
C GLU A 108 17.85 -24.89 -12.32
N TYR A 109 16.63 -24.90 -12.86
CA TYR A 109 15.43 -25.47 -12.23
C TYR A 109 15.34 -25.10 -10.73
N SER A 110 15.61 -23.83 -10.44
CA SER A 110 15.53 -23.27 -9.10
C SER A 110 14.32 -22.35 -9.00
N TRP A 111 13.75 -22.19 -7.81
CA TRP A 111 12.62 -21.30 -7.59
C TRP A 111 13.06 -20.03 -6.90
N LEU A 112 12.57 -18.91 -7.40
CA LEU A 112 12.70 -17.60 -6.79
C LEU A 112 11.37 -17.23 -6.15
N VAL A 113 11.34 -17.17 -4.82
CA VAL A 113 10.19 -16.66 -4.08
C VAL A 113 10.45 -15.22 -3.69
N VAL A 114 9.63 -14.31 -4.19
CA VAL A 114 9.66 -12.88 -3.85
C VAL A 114 8.46 -12.55 -2.99
N ASN A 115 8.73 -12.12 -1.77
CA ASN A 115 7.71 -11.62 -0.86
C ASN A 115 7.87 -10.12 -0.69
N LEU A 116 6.79 -9.37 -0.83
CA LEU A 116 6.73 -7.96 -0.45
C LEU A 116 5.87 -7.83 0.80
N PHE A 117 6.42 -7.16 1.80
CA PHE A 117 5.74 -6.83 3.03
C PHE A 117 5.65 -5.32 3.20
N ALA A 118 4.62 -4.88 3.89
CA ALA A 118 4.38 -3.50 4.22
C ALA A 118 3.99 -3.36 5.68
N ARG A 119 4.32 -2.21 6.26
CA ARG A 119 3.86 -1.80 7.59
C ARG A 119 3.14 -0.47 7.46
N ASN A 120 1.98 -0.35 8.11
CA ASN A 120 1.32 0.94 8.23
C ASN A 120 1.66 1.61 9.55
N ARG A 121 1.60 2.95 9.54
CA ARG A 121 1.67 3.79 10.72
C ARG A 121 0.42 4.66 10.79
N MET A 122 -0.19 4.71 11.97
CA MET A 122 -1.25 5.67 12.24
C MET A 122 -0.63 7.06 12.44
N ARG A 123 -1.24 8.08 11.84
CA ARG A 123 -0.92 9.49 12.04
C ARG A 123 -1.77 10.12 13.14
N SER A 124 -1.44 11.35 13.51
CA SER A 124 -2.18 12.14 14.51
C SER A 124 -3.63 12.43 14.12
N ASP A 125 -3.98 12.38 12.83
CA ASP A 125 -5.34 12.54 12.30
C ASP A 125 -6.17 11.24 12.33
N GLY A 126 -5.59 10.14 12.79
CA GLY A 126 -6.23 8.83 12.88
C GLY A 126 -6.18 8.01 11.59
N LEU A 127 -5.63 8.55 10.50
CA LEU A 127 -5.46 7.81 9.24
C LEU A 127 -4.21 6.93 9.31
N PHE A 128 -4.29 5.76 8.68
CA PHE A 128 -3.15 4.86 8.53
C PHE A 128 -2.51 5.08 7.17
N TYR A 129 -1.19 4.98 7.08
CA TYR A 129 -0.51 4.99 5.79
C TYR A 129 0.64 4.02 5.81
N VAL A 130 0.98 3.45 4.65
CA VAL A 130 2.19 2.64 4.50
C VAL A 130 3.40 3.49 4.90
N SER A 131 4.13 3.03 5.90
CA SER A 131 5.33 3.69 6.44
C SER A 131 6.63 3.01 6.06
N GLU A 132 6.57 1.72 5.72
CA GLU A 132 7.76 0.93 5.37
C GLU A 132 7.38 -0.22 4.44
N ILE A 133 8.28 -0.51 3.51
CA ILE A 133 8.23 -1.71 2.68
C ILE A 133 9.47 -2.58 2.92
N ARG A 134 9.28 -3.90 2.82
CA ARG A 134 10.37 -4.88 2.90
C ARG A 134 10.15 -5.96 1.85
N MET A 135 11.06 -6.05 0.89
CA MET A 135 11.11 -7.13 -0.08
C MET A 135 12.09 -8.19 0.38
N VAL A 136 11.65 -9.45 0.42
CA VAL A 136 12.48 -10.61 0.71
C VAL A 136 12.49 -11.51 -0.51
N MET A 137 13.68 -11.78 -1.04
CA MET A 137 13.88 -12.68 -2.16
C MET A 137 14.61 -13.92 -1.67
N SER A 138 14.05 -15.09 -1.95
CA SER A 138 14.59 -16.38 -1.52
C SER A 138 14.76 -17.29 -2.73
N LYS A 139 15.94 -17.87 -2.91
CA LYS A 139 16.22 -18.86 -3.94
C LYS A 139 16.18 -20.23 -3.30
N TYR A 140 15.42 -21.14 -3.91
CA TYR A 140 15.33 -22.53 -3.52
C TYR A 140 15.82 -23.44 -4.64
N SER A 141 16.57 -24.48 -4.31
CA SER A 141 16.81 -25.59 -5.24
C SER A 141 15.73 -26.64 -5.10
N ILE A 142 15.39 -27.26 -6.24
CA ILE A 142 14.58 -28.46 -6.32
C ILE A 142 15.56 -29.63 -6.45
N SER A 143 15.80 -30.37 -5.38
CA SER A 143 16.58 -31.60 -5.48
C SER A 143 15.63 -32.77 -5.74
N GLY A 144 15.79 -33.48 -6.86
CA GLY A 144 14.88 -34.57 -7.27
C GLY A 144 14.80 -35.80 -6.33
N ALA A 145 15.41 -35.77 -5.15
CA ALA A 145 15.41 -36.87 -4.18
C ALA A 145 14.43 -36.64 -3.00
N THR A 146 14.02 -35.40 -2.75
CA THR A 146 13.02 -35.02 -1.74
C THR A 146 12.14 -33.96 -2.37
N ASP A 147 10.82 -34.15 -2.40
CA ASP A 147 9.88 -33.15 -2.96
C ASP A 147 9.91 -31.79 -2.22
N ASP A 148 10.70 -31.68 -1.14
CA ASP A 148 10.88 -30.46 -0.36
C ASP A 148 11.97 -29.54 -0.96
N PRO A 149 11.68 -28.23 -1.06
CA PRO A 149 12.61 -27.24 -1.57
C PRO A 149 13.66 -26.91 -0.51
N VAL A 150 14.92 -26.81 -0.94
CA VAL A 150 15.99 -26.39 -0.03
C VAL A 150 16.29 -24.91 -0.25
N LEU A 151 16.18 -24.10 0.82
CA LEU A 151 16.56 -22.69 0.76
C LEU A 151 18.07 -22.56 0.53
N GLU A 152 18.48 -22.03 -0.61
CA GLU A 152 19.90 -21.84 -0.94
C GLU A 152 20.42 -20.49 -0.47
N SER A 153 19.62 -19.44 -0.67
CA SER A 153 20.03 -18.08 -0.35
C SER A 153 18.84 -17.16 -0.21
N GLN A 154 19.03 -16.11 0.58
CA GLN A 154 18.02 -15.09 0.78
C GLN A 154 18.67 -13.70 0.80
N THR A 155 17.98 -12.72 0.27
CA THR A 155 18.34 -11.30 0.38
C THR A 155 17.12 -10.46 0.73
N ARG A 156 17.37 -9.27 1.27
CA ARG A 156 16.32 -8.36 1.76
C ARG A 156 16.62 -6.94 1.35
N PHE A 157 15.57 -6.24 0.94
CA PHE A 157 15.60 -4.82 0.62
C PHE A 157 14.49 -4.11 1.38
N SER A 158 14.78 -2.95 1.95
CA SER A 158 13.81 -2.19 2.74
C SER A 158 13.89 -0.71 2.44
N LEU A 159 12.75 -0.04 2.56
CA LEU A 159 12.66 1.42 2.44
C LEU A 159 11.58 1.94 3.39
N THR A 160 11.92 3.01 4.12
CA THR A 160 11.03 3.68 5.06
C THR A 160 10.61 5.04 4.51
N VAL A 161 9.47 5.55 5.00
CA VAL A 161 9.05 6.94 4.78
C VAL A 161 10.12 7.92 5.25
N ASP A 162 10.72 7.69 6.42
CA ASP A 162 11.75 8.56 6.97
C ASP A 162 12.99 8.64 6.06
N ALA A 163 13.38 7.54 5.42
CA ALA A 163 14.48 7.54 4.45
C ALA A 163 14.14 8.31 3.17
N ILE A 164 12.89 8.25 2.70
CA ILE A 164 12.42 9.04 1.55
C ILE A 164 12.50 10.53 1.84
N TRP A 165 12.01 10.97 3.00
CA TRP A 165 12.07 12.38 3.39
C TRP A 165 13.48 12.85 3.70
N ALA A 166 14.33 12.01 4.30
CA ALA A 166 15.73 12.32 4.54
C ALA A 166 16.54 12.50 3.25
N ALA A 167 16.11 11.90 2.13
CA ALA A 167 16.77 12.04 0.84
C ALA A 167 16.55 13.43 0.20
N GLY A 168 15.61 14.24 0.70
CA GLY A 168 15.42 15.63 0.27
C GLY A 168 15.15 15.79 -1.23
N GLY A 169 14.42 14.85 -1.84
CA GLY A 169 14.15 14.82 -3.29
C GLY A 169 15.19 14.06 -4.12
N GLY A 170 16.28 13.59 -3.50
CA GLY A 170 17.23 12.66 -4.10
C GLY A 170 16.74 11.20 -4.09
N ASN A 171 17.56 10.29 -4.65
CA ASN A 171 17.25 8.86 -4.64
C ASN A 171 17.33 8.31 -3.21
N PRO A 172 16.23 7.78 -2.65
CA PRO A 172 16.17 7.37 -1.25
C PRO A 172 16.69 5.94 -1.00
N TRP A 173 17.05 5.21 -2.06
CA TRP A 173 17.62 3.88 -1.93
C TRP A 173 19.04 3.95 -1.38
N SER A 174 19.30 3.21 -0.30
CA SER A 174 20.67 2.99 0.22
C SER A 174 21.45 1.94 -0.58
N TYR A 175 20.86 1.42 -1.66
CA TYR A 175 21.43 0.40 -2.53
C TYR A 175 21.96 1.03 -3.82
N PRO A 176 22.94 0.38 -4.49
CA PRO A 176 23.34 0.77 -5.84
C PRO A 176 22.13 0.80 -6.79
N PRO A 177 22.12 1.69 -7.82
CA PRO A 177 21.01 1.78 -8.78
C PRO A 177 20.69 0.47 -9.50
N MET A 178 21.67 -0.44 -9.57
CA MET A 178 21.52 -1.78 -10.14
C MET A 178 22.23 -2.79 -9.23
N VAL A 179 21.52 -3.85 -8.87
CA VAL A 179 22.03 -4.99 -8.09
C VAL A 179 21.74 -6.27 -8.84
N SER A 180 22.75 -7.10 -9.06
CA SER A 180 22.56 -8.47 -9.55
C SER A 180 22.63 -9.44 -8.37
N TRP A 181 21.57 -10.22 -8.18
CA TRP A 181 21.49 -11.22 -7.14
C TRP A 181 21.00 -12.54 -7.73
N LYS A 182 21.88 -13.56 -7.74
CA LYS A 182 21.56 -14.93 -8.20
C LYS A 182 20.86 -14.97 -9.57
N GLY A 183 21.36 -14.18 -10.52
CA GLY A 183 20.80 -14.11 -11.88
C GLY A 183 19.59 -13.17 -12.02
N VAL A 184 19.12 -12.57 -10.94
CA VAL A 184 18.06 -11.55 -10.95
C VAL A 184 18.68 -10.16 -10.95
N VAL A 185 18.34 -9.35 -11.94
CA VAL A 185 18.74 -7.94 -12.01
C VAL A 185 17.66 -7.07 -11.39
N LEU A 186 18.03 -6.34 -10.35
CA LEU A 186 17.19 -5.37 -9.65
C LEU A 186 17.64 -3.95 -10.00
N LEU A 187 16.70 -3.11 -10.39
CA LEU A 187 16.91 -1.68 -10.64
C LEU A 187 16.20 -0.88 -9.56
N PHE A 188 16.96 -0.01 -8.88
CA PHE A 188 16.49 0.87 -7.81
C PHE A 188 16.49 2.30 -8.32
N THR A 189 15.31 2.83 -8.62
CA THR A 189 15.16 4.16 -9.23
C THR A 189 14.27 5.07 -8.38
N TRP A 190 14.39 6.36 -8.65
CA TRP A 190 13.61 7.42 -8.03
C TRP A 190 12.96 8.28 -9.12
N ASN A 191 11.64 8.44 -9.04
CA ASN A 191 10.88 9.38 -9.85
C ASN A 191 10.56 10.60 -8.99
N PRO A 192 11.32 11.70 -9.12
CA PRO A 192 11.10 12.90 -8.32
C PRO A 192 9.81 13.64 -8.67
N GLN A 193 9.31 13.52 -9.90
CA GLN A 193 8.08 14.21 -10.34
C GLN A 193 6.84 13.62 -9.67
N ASP A 194 6.75 12.29 -9.63
CA ASP A 194 5.62 11.58 -9.04
C ASP A 194 5.92 11.06 -7.62
N ASN A 195 7.08 11.42 -7.05
CA ASN A 195 7.54 11.06 -5.70
C ASN A 195 7.54 9.53 -5.44
N PHE A 196 7.99 8.73 -6.41
CA PHE A 196 8.01 7.27 -6.32
C PHE A 196 9.42 6.71 -6.21
N ALA A 197 9.64 5.90 -5.17
CA ALA A 197 10.76 4.97 -5.13
C ALA A 197 10.34 3.66 -5.83
N VAL A 198 11.15 3.19 -6.77
CA VAL A 198 10.79 2.06 -7.64
C VAL A 198 11.84 0.97 -7.57
N ILE A 199 11.39 -0.27 -7.39
CA ILE A 199 12.17 -1.49 -7.59
C ILE A 199 11.64 -2.18 -8.85
N THR A 200 12.52 -2.45 -9.82
CA THR A 200 12.17 -3.23 -11.02
C THR A 200 13.03 -4.49 -11.10
N MET A 201 12.40 -5.65 -11.20
CA MET A 201 13.06 -6.91 -11.53
C MET A 201 13.19 -7.00 -13.05
N ALA A 202 14.28 -6.47 -13.62
CA ALA A 202 14.40 -6.23 -15.06
C ALA A 202 14.14 -7.48 -15.91
N ASN A 203 14.66 -8.64 -15.47
CA ASN A 203 14.54 -9.90 -16.22
C ASN A 203 13.14 -10.53 -16.13
N TYR A 204 12.28 -10.05 -15.22
CA TYR A 204 10.97 -10.65 -14.92
C TYR A 204 9.81 -9.66 -15.08
N GLY A 205 10.08 -8.38 -15.39
CA GLY A 205 9.10 -7.32 -15.57
C GLY A 205 8.31 -6.91 -14.31
N CYS A 206 8.48 -7.59 -13.17
CA CYS A 206 7.82 -7.22 -11.92
C CYS A 206 8.33 -5.86 -11.42
N ARG A 207 7.40 -4.97 -11.07
CA ARG A 207 7.70 -3.60 -10.63
C ARG A 207 6.93 -3.26 -9.37
N ILE A 208 7.65 -2.75 -8.38
CA ILE A 208 7.11 -2.29 -7.10
C ILE A 208 7.39 -0.79 -7.01
N LYS A 209 6.35 0.02 -6.82
CA LYS A 209 6.53 1.45 -6.52
C LYS A 209 6.03 1.75 -5.12
N PHE A 210 6.72 2.66 -4.44
CA PHE A 210 6.37 3.14 -3.12
C PHE A 210 6.41 4.67 -3.08
N ARG A 211 5.29 5.28 -2.71
CA ARG A 211 5.19 6.72 -2.45
C ARG A 211 4.94 6.92 -0.97
N ALA A 212 5.86 7.61 -0.31
CA ALA A 212 5.70 8.02 1.07
C ALA A 212 4.52 8.99 1.24
N PHE A 213 3.84 8.91 2.39
CA PHE A 213 2.95 9.99 2.82
C PHE A 213 3.77 11.18 3.28
N ASP A 214 3.20 12.37 3.11
CA ASP A 214 3.74 13.64 3.59
C ASP A 214 3.36 13.85 5.06
N PRO A 215 4.31 13.86 6.01
CA PRO A 215 4.07 14.07 7.44
C PRO A 215 3.31 15.36 7.76
N GLU A 216 3.46 16.39 6.93
CA GLU A 216 2.96 17.74 7.18
C GLU A 216 1.69 18.06 6.40
N ALA A 217 1.47 17.43 5.24
CA ALA A 217 0.30 17.72 4.40
C ALA A 217 -0.99 17.03 4.87
N LEU A 218 -2.06 17.83 5.02
CA LEU A 218 -3.43 17.38 5.23
C LEU A 218 -4.39 18.27 4.39
N PRO A 219 -5.07 17.73 3.35
CA PRO A 219 -5.03 16.35 2.86
C PRO A 219 -3.73 16.01 2.11
N GLN A 220 -3.51 14.72 1.87
CA GLN A 220 -2.42 14.25 1.01
C GLN A 220 -2.67 14.65 -0.45
N VAL A 221 -1.86 15.59 -0.97
CA VAL A 221 -1.91 16.10 -2.36
C VAL A 221 -1.69 14.99 -3.37
N MET A 222 -0.64 14.19 -3.17
CA MET A 222 -0.40 12.95 -3.90
C MET A 222 -0.79 11.76 -3.04
N LYS A 223 -1.46 10.77 -3.61
CA LYS A 223 -1.84 9.56 -2.86
C LYS A 223 -0.59 8.78 -2.45
N PRO A 224 -0.30 8.58 -1.15
CA PRO A 224 0.77 7.69 -0.73
C PRO A 224 0.34 6.23 -0.85
N GLY A 225 1.30 5.32 -0.86
CA GLY A 225 1.01 3.90 -0.92
C GLY A 225 2.02 3.07 -1.70
N ILE A 226 1.63 1.84 -2.01
CA ILE A 226 2.38 0.86 -2.77
C ILE A 226 1.61 0.49 -4.04
N SER A 227 2.29 0.39 -5.18
CA SER A 227 1.80 -0.34 -6.35
C SER A 227 2.69 -1.56 -6.61
N VAL A 228 2.06 -2.67 -6.99
CA VAL A 228 2.73 -3.91 -7.40
C VAL A 228 2.16 -4.31 -8.75
N MET A 229 3.04 -4.27 -9.74
CA MET A 229 2.73 -4.62 -11.11
C MET A 229 3.49 -5.88 -11.51
N VAL A 230 2.77 -6.79 -12.15
CA VAL A 230 3.29 -8.09 -12.58
C VAL A 230 2.89 -8.32 -14.04
N PRO A 231 3.83 -8.72 -14.92
CA PRO A 231 3.49 -8.97 -16.32
C PRO A 231 2.66 -10.27 -16.47
N PRO A 232 1.96 -10.44 -17.60
CA PRO A 232 1.02 -11.55 -17.79
C PRO A 232 1.69 -12.93 -17.84
N ASN A 233 2.99 -12.99 -18.10
CA ASN A 233 3.77 -14.22 -18.21
C ASN A 233 4.30 -14.74 -16.86
N VAL A 234 4.00 -14.09 -15.74
CA VAL A 234 4.38 -14.63 -14.43
C VAL A 234 3.55 -15.86 -14.11
N VAL A 235 4.24 -16.96 -13.85
CA VAL A 235 3.63 -18.22 -13.41
C VAL A 235 3.31 -18.11 -11.94
N TRP A 236 2.03 -18.28 -11.59
CA TRP A 236 1.61 -18.33 -10.21
C TRP A 236 1.72 -19.76 -9.71
N PHE A 237 2.62 -20.01 -8.76
CA PHE A 237 2.77 -21.33 -8.15
C PHE A 237 2.39 -21.31 -6.69
N THR A 238 1.59 -22.29 -6.29
CA THR A 238 1.14 -22.50 -4.92
C THR A 238 1.75 -23.79 -4.41
N TRP A 239 2.59 -23.70 -3.39
CA TRP A 239 3.11 -24.89 -2.71
C TRP A 239 1.98 -25.55 -1.93
N SER A 240 1.57 -26.75 -2.35
CA SER A 240 0.71 -27.69 -1.62
C SER A 240 -0.77 -27.34 -1.44
N ASP A 241 -1.57 -28.41 -1.26
CA ASP A 241 -2.96 -28.41 -0.81
C ASP A 241 -3.14 -27.93 0.66
N HIS A 242 -2.17 -27.19 1.21
CA HIS A 242 -2.18 -26.68 2.58
C HIS A 242 -2.39 -25.15 2.59
N GLU A 243 -3.04 -24.71 3.66
CA GLU A 243 -3.81 -23.46 3.78
C GLU A 243 -3.25 -22.19 3.10
N PRO A 244 -4.14 -21.23 2.74
CA PRO A 244 -3.81 -19.94 2.09
C PRO A 244 -2.87 -18.99 2.85
N ASP A 245 -2.15 -19.45 3.87
CA ASP A 245 -1.24 -18.67 4.72
C ASP A 245 -0.03 -18.08 3.96
N TRP A 246 0.18 -18.50 2.70
CA TRP A 246 1.16 -17.95 1.79
C TRP A 246 0.63 -16.78 0.93
N LEU A 247 -0.68 -16.54 0.89
CA LEU A 247 -1.29 -15.47 0.07
C LEU A 247 -0.93 -14.08 0.61
N GLY A 248 -0.46 -13.20 -0.27
CA GLY A 248 -0.40 -11.76 -0.01
C GLY A 248 -1.76 -11.09 -0.21
N LEU A 249 -1.88 -9.81 0.17
CA LEU A 249 -3.10 -9.02 -0.10
C LEU A 249 -3.37 -8.85 -1.59
N CYS A 250 -2.33 -8.79 -2.42
CA CYS A 250 -2.41 -8.88 -3.86
C CYS A 250 -2.71 -10.33 -4.24
N LEU A 251 -4.00 -10.65 -4.27
CA LEU A 251 -4.50 -11.99 -4.50
C LEU A 251 -4.29 -12.40 -5.95
N VAL A 252 -3.81 -13.62 -6.13
CA VAL A 252 -3.49 -14.21 -7.44
C VAL A 252 -4.76 -14.34 -8.29
N PRO A 253 -4.77 -13.83 -9.54
CA PRO A 253 -5.89 -14.02 -10.46
C PRO A 253 -6.20 -15.52 -10.68
N GLY A 254 -7.49 -15.89 -10.66
CA GLY A 254 -7.95 -17.26 -10.93
C GLY A 254 -7.86 -18.24 -9.74
N LEU A 255 -6.90 -18.08 -8.82
CA LEU A 255 -6.82 -18.86 -7.58
C LEU A 255 -7.48 -18.13 -6.39
N GLY A 256 -7.45 -16.80 -6.39
CA GLY A 256 -7.99 -15.98 -5.31
C GLY A 256 -9.52 -15.95 -5.24
N GLU A 257 -10.21 -15.91 -6.39
CA GLU A 257 -11.64 -15.60 -6.37
C GLU A 257 -12.50 -16.73 -5.80
N ASP A 258 -12.25 -17.99 -6.20
CA ASP A 258 -12.97 -19.14 -5.67
C ASP A 258 -12.58 -19.43 -4.21
N VAL A 259 -11.29 -19.37 -3.88
CA VAL A 259 -10.82 -19.62 -2.52
C VAL A 259 -11.38 -18.59 -1.56
N LEU A 260 -11.33 -17.29 -1.89
CA LEU A 260 -11.87 -16.25 -1.01
C LEU A 260 -13.38 -16.27 -0.97
N ARG A 261 -14.07 -16.56 -2.08
CA ARG A 261 -15.53 -16.65 -2.08
C ARG A 261 -16.01 -17.82 -1.24
N ILE A 262 -15.43 -19.01 -1.42
CA ILE A 262 -15.72 -20.20 -0.61
C ILE A 262 -15.42 -19.89 0.86
N ARG A 263 -14.28 -19.25 1.15
CA ARG A 263 -13.91 -18.89 2.52
C ARG A 263 -14.78 -17.79 3.12
N ALA A 264 -15.23 -16.79 2.36
CA ALA A 264 -16.23 -15.81 2.82
C ALA A 264 -17.53 -16.51 3.21
N LEU A 265 -17.99 -17.45 2.37
CA LEU A 265 -19.19 -18.23 2.62
C LEU A 265 -19.04 -19.12 3.86
N ASP A 266 -17.94 -19.87 3.97
CA ASP A 266 -17.61 -20.70 5.14
C ASP A 266 -17.57 -19.87 6.43
N MET A 267 -17.01 -18.66 6.35
CA MET A 267 -16.84 -17.78 7.50
C MET A 267 -18.06 -16.89 7.79
N GLY A 268 -19.10 -16.92 6.94
CA GLY A 268 -20.28 -16.05 7.04
C GLY A 268 -19.97 -14.55 6.90
N VAL A 269 -18.88 -14.21 6.22
CA VAL A 269 -18.38 -12.84 6.12
C VAL A 269 -18.96 -12.17 4.87
N PRO A 270 -19.71 -11.05 5.02
CA PRO A 270 -20.39 -10.42 3.89
C PRO A 270 -19.47 -9.55 3.02
N HIS A 271 -18.29 -9.16 3.50
CA HIS A 271 -17.46 -8.15 2.84
C HIS A 271 -16.03 -8.64 2.56
N ARG A 272 -15.53 -8.45 1.32
CA ARG A 272 -14.19 -8.91 0.90
C ARG A 272 -13.05 -8.27 1.71
N SER A 273 -13.19 -7.00 2.11
CA SER A 273 -12.21 -6.31 2.97
C SER A 273 -11.93 -7.03 4.29
N ILE A 274 -12.93 -7.71 4.83
CA ILE A 274 -12.82 -8.45 6.08
C ILE A 274 -11.92 -9.68 5.91
N LEU A 275 -12.03 -10.37 4.77
CA LEU A 275 -11.13 -11.48 4.45
C LEU A 275 -9.70 -11.00 4.24
N VAL A 276 -9.50 -9.87 3.55
CA VAL A 276 -8.19 -9.25 3.33
C VAL A 276 -7.51 -8.98 4.68
N MET A 277 -8.21 -8.38 5.64
CA MET A 277 -7.70 -8.17 7.00
C MET A 277 -7.44 -9.49 7.74
N TYR A 278 -8.33 -10.48 7.64
CA TYR A 278 -8.14 -11.79 8.26
C TYR A 278 -6.86 -12.47 7.78
N TYR A 279 -6.62 -12.49 6.46
CA TYR A 279 -5.40 -13.07 5.89
C TYR A 279 -4.15 -12.29 6.30
N ALA A 280 -4.18 -10.96 6.23
CA ALA A 280 -3.07 -10.12 6.69
C ALA A 280 -2.64 -10.45 8.13
N LEU A 281 -3.62 -10.71 9.02
CA LEU A 281 -3.35 -10.98 10.43
C LEU A 281 -2.94 -12.43 10.71
N ARG A 282 -3.41 -13.39 9.90
CA ARG A 282 -3.04 -14.81 9.97
C ARG A 282 -1.69 -15.14 9.36
N GLN A 283 -1.17 -14.30 8.46
CA GLN A 283 0.12 -14.52 7.83
C GLN A 283 1.23 -14.75 8.86
N PRO A 284 2.03 -15.83 8.71
CA PRO A 284 3.23 -16.00 9.51
C PRO A 284 4.17 -14.83 9.19
N GLY A 285 4.43 -14.01 10.20
CA GLY A 285 5.22 -12.79 10.05
C GLY A 285 6.65 -13.07 9.58
N LEU A 286 7.23 -12.08 8.90
CA LEU A 286 8.67 -11.90 8.78
C LEU A 286 9.31 -12.07 10.17
N GLU A 287 9.99 -13.19 10.37
CA GLU A 287 10.82 -13.56 11.51
C GLU A 287 10.26 -13.29 12.92
N VAL A 288 10.33 -14.34 13.74
CA VAL A 288 10.00 -14.51 15.15
C VAL A 288 10.45 -13.38 16.12
N VAL A 289 11.17 -12.35 15.66
CA VAL A 289 11.87 -11.35 16.50
C VAL A 289 11.18 -9.98 16.56
N GLU A 290 10.48 -9.50 15.52
CA GLU A 290 9.78 -8.19 15.55
C GLU A 290 8.30 -8.34 15.92
N ARG A 291 8.01 -9.03 17.02
CA ARG A 291 6.66 -9.12 17.60
C ARG A 291 6.28 -7.80 18.27
N GLU A 292 5.87 -6.80 17.49
CA GLU A 292 5.28 -5.57 18.02
C GLU A 292 4.05 -5.90 18.90
N ARG A 293 4.00 -5.35 20.11
CA ARG A 293 2.94 -5.62 21.11
C ARG A 293 1.53 -5.40 20.54
N SER A 294 1.36 -4.38 19.70
CA SER A 294 0.07 -4.03 19.06
C SER A 294 -0.45 -5.17 18.18
N CYS A 295 0.43 -5.90 17.50
CA CYS A 295 0.05 -7.04 16.68
C CYS A 295 -0.23 -8.28 17.51
N ASN A 296 0.47 -8.47 18.64
CA ASN A 296 0.29 -9.64 19.50
C ASN A 296 -1.10 -9.65 20.14
N VAL A 297 -1.58 -8.49 20.61
CA VAL A 297 -2.93 -8.39 21.18
C VAL A 297 -3.97 -8.77 20.13
N VAL A 298 -3.86 -8.20 18.93
CA VAL A 298 -4.75 -8.52 17.80
C VAL A 298 -4.68 -10.01 17.44
N ARG A 299 -3.48 -10.56 17.25
CA ARG A 299 -3.28 -11.98 16.93
C ARG A 299 -3.74 -12.92 18.04
N GLN A 300 -3.58 -12.54 19.30
CA GLN A 300 -4.05 -13.32 20.45
C GLN A 300 -5.58 -13.35 20.50
N VAL A 301 -6.25 -12.22 20.27
CA VAL A 301 -7.71 -12.14 20.15
C VAL A 301 -8.20 -12.98 18.97
N LEU A 302 -7.56 -12.89 17.80
CA LEU A 302 -7.89 -13.75 16.65
C LEU A 302 -7.67 -15.23 16.94
N GLY A 303 -6.58 -15.57 17.63
CA GLY A 303 -6.25 -16.93 18.04
C GLY A 303 -7.24 -17.53 19.04
N GLN A 304 -7.84 -16.69 19.89
CA GLN A 304 -8.96 -17.06 20.76
C GLN A 304 -10.27 -17.22 19.97
N CYS A 305 -10.43 -16.45 18.88
CA CYS A 305 -11.57 -16.52 17.97
C CYS A 305 -11.44 -17.65 16.92
N LYS A 306 -10.75 -18.75 17.23
CA LYS A 306 -10.39 -19.88 16.34
C LYS A 306 -11.50 -20.35 15.37
N TYR A 307 -12.78 -20.13 15.70
CA TYR A 307 -13.94 -20.55 14.92
C TYR A 307 -14.96 -19.43 14.61
N LYS A 308 -14.67 -18.15 14.93
CA LYS A 308 -15.59 -17.02 14.66
C LYS A 308 -14.86 -15.81 14.08
N PRO A 309 -14.49 -15.85 12.79
CA PRO A 309 -13.79 -14.77 12.10
C PRO A 309 -14.54 -13.44 12.20
N ILE A 310 -15.87 -13.45 12.06
CA ILE A 310 -16.73 -12.27 12.20
C ILE A 310 -16.57 -11.59 13.56
N LEU A 311 -16.45 -12.36 14.65
CA LEU A 311 -16.28 -11.81 16.01
C LEU A 311 -14.90 -11.16 16.15
N ALA A 312 -13.87 -11.83 15.63
CA ALA A 312 -12.50 -11.37 15.63
C ALA A 312 -12.35 -10.05 14.84
N ILE A 313 -12.97 -9.99 13.67
CA ILE A 313 -13.01 -8.81 12.81
C ILE A 313 -13.85 -7.69 13.42
N ASN A 314 -15.01 -7.97 14.04
CA ASN A 314 -15.82 -6.94 14.68
C ASN A 314 -15.11 -6.33 15.89
N VAL A 315 -14.38 -7.14 16.66
CA VAL A 315 -13.54 -6.66 17.77
C VAL A 315 -12.39 -5.82 17.24
N CYS A 316 -11.66 -6.28 16.21
CA CYS A 316 -10.57 -5.51 15.62
C CYS A 316 -11.04 -4.23 14.92
N GLY A 317 -12.15 -4.29 14.17
CA GLY A 317 -12.76 -3.15 13.50
C GLY A 317 -13.32 -2.10 14.47
N ALA A 318 -13.89 -2.53 15.61
CA ALA A 318 -14.31 -1.62 16.67
C ALA A 318 -13.13 -0.96 17.41
N ILE A 319 -12.02 -1.69 17.59
CA ILE A 319 -10.75 -1.15 18.13
C ILE A 319 -10.13 -0.15 17.13
N LEU A 320 -10.17 -0.44 15.83
CA LEU A 320 -9.59 0.43 14.79
C LEU A 320 -10.44 1.69 14.52
N ASN A 321 -11.78 1.61 14.57
CA ASN A 321 -12.66 2.77 14.34
C ASN A 321 -12.83 3.72 15.55
N LYS A 322 -12.32 3.38 16.75
CA LYS A 322 -12.61 4.16 17.98
C LYS A 322 -11.42 4.73 18.74
N HIS A 323 -10.20 4.69 18.21
CA HIS A 323 -9.04 5.10 19.02
C HIS A 323 -8.34 6.41 18.61
N SER A 324 -9.02 7.50 18.97
CA SER A 324 -8.43 8.59 19.78
C SER A 324 -8.48 8.28 21.30
N ILE A 325 -8.61 7.01 21.71
CA ILE A 325 -8.78 6.56 23.10
C ILE A 325 -7.91 5.32 23.37
N ALA A 326 -6.59 5.47 23.29
CA ALA A 326 -5.69 4.62 24.08
C ALA A 326 -5.36 5.32 25.40
N SER A 327 -6.41 5.71 26.13
CA SER A 327 -6.36 6.00 27.55
C SER A 327 -7.43 5.14 28.21
N CYS A 328 -6.97 4.13 28.95
CA CYS A 328 -7.76 3.23 29.77
C CYS A 328 -8.68 2.27 29.01
N LEU A 329 -8.40 0.96 29.13
CA LEU A 329 -9.30 0.03 29.82
C LEU A 329 -8.61 -1.34 29.97
N LEU A 330 -8.02 -1.50 31.17
CA LEU A 330 -7.74 -2.72 31.95
C LEU A 330 -6.73 -3.74 31.40
#